data_AF-L9ZDE4-F1
#
_entry.id   AF-L9ZDE4-F1
#
_cell.length_a   1.000
_cell.length_b   1.000
_cell.length_c   1.000
_cell.angle_alpha   90.00
_cell.angle_beta   90.00
_cell.angle_gamma   90.00
#
_symmetry.space_group_name_H-M   'P 1'
#
loop_
_entity.id
_entity.type
_entity.pdbx_description
1 polymer ?
#
loop_
_entity_poly.entity_id
_entity_poly.type
_entity_poly.pdbx_seq_one_letter_code
_entity_poly.pdbx_strand_id
1 'polypeptide(L)'
;MTEYGFAEEARRVEEELESHQEIVNELRGSREYQEALLEQGWHRENVGISVQKVSDWKEQRKQAMDKQHFDFLLREIIEAELVFWKHFYEFDLDQVFVTAVSSGDLNTTSHSPENIVKTWKWLTEEIDAPETLESKQARLGDL
;
A
#
# COMPACT_ATOMS: atom_id res chain seq x y z
N MET A 1 -15.09 -8.01 -11.89
CA MET A 1 -13.80 -8.62 -11.53
C MET A 1 -12.88 -7.47 -11.21
N THR A 2 -12.49 -7.34 -9.96
CA THR A 2 -11.18 -6.80 -9.62
C THR A 2 -10.62 -7.78 -8.60
N GLU A 3 -10.02 -8.87 -9.11
CA GLU A 3 -9.06 -9.64 -8.32
C GLU A 3 -7.88 -8.69 -8.09
N TYR A 4 -7.71 -8.23 -6.85
CA TYR A 4 -6.97 -7.03 -6.46
C TYR A 4 -5.56 -6.89 -7.08
N GLY A 5 -5.28 -5.70 -7.63
CA GLY A 5 -4.02 -5.27 -8.25
C GLY A 5 -3.81 -3.75 -8.08
N PHE A 6 -3.95 -3.22 -6.86
CA PHE A 6 -3.81 -1.79 -6.56
C PHE A 6 -2.38 -1.30 -6.79
N ALA A 7 -1.40 -2.13 -6.43
CA ALA A 7 -0.01 -1.82 -6.69
C ALA A 7 0.22 -1.71 -8.20
N GLU A 8 -0.33 -2.64 -8.98
CA GLU A 8 -0.25 -2.64 -10.44
C GLU A 8 -0.93 -1.41 -11.06
N GLU A 9 -2.13 -1.03 -10.59
CA GLU A 9 -2.81 0.19 -11.04
C GLU A 9 -1.97 1.43 -10.75
N ALA A 10 -1.41 1.54 -9.54
CA ALA A 10 -0.58 2.68 -9.17
C ALA A 10 0.68 2.78 -10.03
N ARG A 11 1.32 1.66 -10.35
CA ARG A 11 2.47 1.62 -11.26
C ARG A 11 2.09 1.96 -12.69
N ARG A 12 0.94 1.48 -13.18
CA ARG A 12 0.45 1.85 -14.51
C ARG A 12 0.22 3.36 -14.61
N VAL A 13 -0.40 3.97 -13.61
CA VAL A 13 -0.61 5.43 -13.57
C VAL A 13 0.72 6.18 -13.56
N GLU A 14 1.70 5.70 -12.78
CA GLU A 14 3.05 6.25 -12.76
C GLU A 14 3.75 6.16 -14.13
N GLU A 15 3.56 5.07 -14.88
CA GLU A 15 4.13 4.88 -16.21
C GLU A 15 3.45 5.73 -17.30
N GLU A 16 2.13 5.95 -17.18
CA GLU A 16 1.33 6.66 -18.17
C GLU A 16 1.39 8.18 -18.05
N LEU A 17 1.70 8.71 -16.87
CA LEU A 17 1.66 10.15 -16.59
C LEU A 17 3.06 10.71 -16.33
N GLU A 18 3.32 11.92 -16.81
CA GLU A 18 4.65 12.53 -16.75
C GLU A 18 4.82 13.48 -15.55
N SER A 19 3.73 13.89 -14.90
CA SER A 19 3.74 14.86 -13.81
C SER A 19 3.38 14.24 -12.47
N HIS A 20 4.19 14.52 -11.45
CA HIS A 20 3.89 14.25 -10.03
C HIS A 20 2.46 14.67 -9.64
N GLN A 21 2.03 15.85 -10.09
CA GLN A 21 0.72 16.39 -9.74
C GLN A 21 -0.43 15.64 -10.43
N GLU A 22 -0.23 15.19 -11.67
CA GLU A 22 -1.24 14.40 -12.40
C GLU A 22 -1.38 13.01 -11.80
N ILE A 23 -0.25 12.35 -11.48
CA ILE A 23 -0.21 11.05 -10.80
C ILE A 23 -0.97 11.14 -9.46
N VAL A 24 -0.66 12.13 -8.63
CA VAL A 24 -1.33 12.32 -7.34
C VAL A 24 -2.83 12.56 -7.52
N ASN A 25 -3.25 13.31 -8.53
CA ASN A 25 -4.66 13.59 -8.77
C ASN A 25 -5.42 12.33 -9.22
N GLU A 26 -4.82 11.53 -10.10
CA GLU A 26 -5.42 10.29 -10.60
C GLU A 26 -5.56 9.25 -9.49
N LEU A 27 -4.48 8.99 -8.74
CA LEU A 27 -4.50 8.06 -7.60
C LEU A 27 -5.45 8.50 -6.50
N ARG A 28 -5.57 9.81 -6.25
CA ARG A 28 -6.56 10.36 -5.32
C ARG A 28 -7.99 10.21 -5.84
N GLY A 29 -8.19 10.27 -7.14
CA GLY A 29 -9.49 10.22 -7.82
C GLY A 29 -10.02 8.82 -8.10
N SER A 30 -9.19 7.77 -7.99
CA SER A 30 -9.60 6.39 -8.23
C SER A 30 -10.69 5.98 -7.23
N ARG A 31 -11.92 5.84 -7.74
CA ARG A 31 -13.10 5.46 -6.93
C ARG A 31 -12.94 4.05 -6.37
N GLU A 32 -12.36 3.15 -7.14
CA GLU A 32 -12.12 1.75 -6.75
C GLU A 32 -11.06 1.66 -5.64
N TYR A 33 -10.02 2.51 -5.68
CA TYR A 33 -9.06 2.70 -4.60
C TYR A 33 -9.75 3.18 -3.31
N GLN A 34 -10.57 4.23 -3.38
CA GLN A 34 -11.29 4.74 -2.21
C GLN A 34 -12.31 3.74 -1.65
N GLU A 35 -13.03 3.02 -2.51
CA GLU A 35 -14.03 2.02 -2.12
C GLU A 35 -13.39 0.81 -1.44
N ALA A 36 -12.28 0.27 -1.97
CA ALA A 36 -11.59 -0.87 -1.35
C ALA A 36 -10.99 -0.55 0.02
N LEU A 37 -10.44 0.66 0.18
CA LEU A 37 -9.91 1.15 1.44
C LEU A 37 -10.99 1.34 2.51
N LEU A 38 -12.20 1.71 2.09
CA LEU A 38 -13.37 1.84 2.96
C LEU A 38 -13.98 0.47 3.30
N GLU A 39 -14.16 -0.42 2.33
CA GLU A 39 -14.78 -1.74 2.52
C GLU A 39 -13.99 -2.63 3.49
N GLN A 40 -12.67 -2.51 3.48
CA GLN A 40 -11.81 -3.35 4.30
C GLN A 40 -11.47 -2.71 5.67
N GLY A 41 -11.99 -1.50 5.95
CA GLY A 41 -11.83 -0.82 7.24
C GLY A 41 -10.47 -0.15 7.49
N TRP A 42 -9.71 0.11 6.42
CA TRP A 42 -8.35 0.70 6.48
C TRP A 42 -8.40 2.22 6.58
N HIS A 43 -9.55 2.82 6.25
CA HIS A 43 -9.88 4.21 6.51
C HIS A 43 -10.67 4.39 7.81
N ARG A 44 -10.24 5.33 8.65
CA ARG A 44 -11.17 6.09 9.51
C ARG A 44 -11.50 7.37 8.76
N GLU A 45 -12.80 7.67 8.60
CA GLU A 45 -13.28 8.88 7.92
C GLU A 45 -12.49 10.14 8.33
N ASN A 46 -12.17 10.98 7.35
CA ASN A 46 -11.46 12.27 7.47
C ASN A 46 -9.94 12.24 7.69
N VAL A 47 -9.30 11.07 7.65
CA VAL A 47 -7.83 10.97 7.65
C VAL A 47 -7.46 9.95 6.58
N GLY A 48 -7.26 10.41 5.33
CA GLY A 48 -6.81 9.55 4.22
C GLY A 48 -5.69 8.63 4.69
N ILE A 49 -5.72 7.33 4.33
CA ILE A 49 -5.00 6.21 4.97
C ILE A 49 -4.13 6.72 6.12
N SER A 50 -4.72 6.91 7.29
CA SER A 50 -3.94 7.19 8.50
C SER A 50 -3.17 5.92 8.77
N VAL A 51 -2.00 5.85 8.13
CA VAL A 51 -1.12 4.71 8.09
C VAL A 51 -0.83 4.35 9.52
N GLN A 52 -1.49 3.29 9.98
CA GLN A 52 -1.36 2.85 11.35
C GLN A 52 0.11 2.51 11.59
N LYS A 53 0.52 2.51 12.87
CA LYS A 53 1.88 2.09 13.16
C LYS A 53 2.02 0.63 12.73
N VAL A 54 3.20 0.26 12.25
CA VAL A 54 3.50 -1.14 11.91
C VAL A 54 3.17 -2.11 13.06
N SER A 55 3.26 -1.65 14.31
CA SER A 55 2.84 -2.42 15.50
C SER A 55 1.36 -2.82 15.49
N ASP A 56 0.50 -1.96 14.97
CA ASP A 56 -0.94 -2.17 14.93
C ASP A 56 -1.29 -3.21 13.86
N TRP A 57 -0.62 -3.15 12.70
CA TRP A 57 -0.71 -4.19 11.66
C TRP A 57 -0.18 -5.53 12.15
N LYS A 58 0.95 -5.54 12.87
CA LYS A 58 1.50 -6.74 13.50
C LYS A 58 0.51 -7.35 14.50
N GLU A 59 -0.33 -6.56 15.17
CA GLU A 59 -1.37 -7.07 16.06
C GLU A 59 -2.57 -7.63 15.30
N GLN A 60 -3.08 -6.91 14.30
CA GLN A 60 -4.18 -7.38 13.44
C GLN A 60 -3.83 -8.68 12.72
N ARG A 61 -2.59 -8.81 12.22
CA ARG A 61 -2.09 -10.04 11.58
C ARG A 61 -2.17 -11.27 12.50
N LYS A 62 -2.03 -11.11 13.82
CA LYS A 62 -2.17 -12.24 14.77
C LYS A 62 -3.61 -12.75 14.84
N GLN A 63 -4.57 -11.87 14.59
CA GLN A 63 -6.01 -12.13 14.68
C GLN A 63 -6.62 -12.53 13.32
N ALA A 64 -5.89 -12.34 12.22
CA ALA A 64 -6.33 -12.68 10.87
C ALA A 64 -6.55 -14.19 10.70
N MET A 65 -7.73 -14.56 10.16
CA MET A 65 -8.08 -15.95 9.86
C MET A 65 -7.24 -16.54 8.72
N ASP A 66 -6.99 -15.76 7.66
CA ASP A 66 -6.05 -16.11 6.60
C ASP A 66 -4.93 -15.07 6.55
N LYS A 67 -3.76 -15.44 7.07
CA LYS A 67 -2.58 -14.55 7.12
C LYS A 67 -2.01 -14.27 5.75
N GLN A 68 -2.04 -15.24 4.82
CA GLN A 68 -1.51 -15.00 3.47
C GLN A 68 -2.37 -13.99 2.73
N HIS A 69 -3.70 -14.12 2.85
CA HIS A 69 -4.61 -13.16 2.24
C HIS A 69 -4.49 -11.77 2.87
N PHE A 70 -4.38 -11.70 4.19
CA PHE A 70 -4.12 -10.44 4.90
C PHE A 70 -2.79 -9.80 4.45
N ASP A 71 -1.71 -10.58 4.44
CA ASP A 71 -0.37 -10.09 4.08
C ASP A 71 -0.33 -9.60 2.61
N PHE A 72 -0.99 -10.31 1.69
CA PHE A 72 -1.16 -9.90 0.29
C PHE A 72 -1.90 -8.57 0.16
N LEU A 73 -3.10 -8.45 0.75
CA LEU A 73 -3.92 -7.24 0.61
C LEU A 73 -3.23 -6.03 1.22
N LEU A 74 -2.58 -6.22 2.38
CA LEU A 74 -1.82 -5.17 3.02
C LEU A 74 -0.60 -4.74 2.18
N ARG A 75 0.08 -5.68 1.52
CA ARG A 75 1.17 -5.37 0.57
C ARG A 75 0.67 -4.53 -0.60
N GLU A 76 -0.41 -4.94 -1.25
CA GLU A 76 -1.03 -4.22 -2.38
C GLU A 76 -1.33 -2.76 -2.03
N ILE A 77 -1.94 -2.53 -0.87
CA ILE A 77 -2.29 -1.17 -0.41
C ILE A 77 -1.04 -0.34 -0.11
N ILE A 78 -0.06 -0.92 0.59
CA ILE A 78 1.15 -0.21 1.00
C ILE A 78 2.03 0.15 -0.21
N GLU A 79 2.11 -0.70 -1.22
CA GLU A 79 2.85 -0.41 -2.44
C GLU A 79 2.18 0.71 -3.26
N ALA A 80 0.85 0.71 -3.37
CA ALA A 80 0.11 1.81 -4.00
C ALA A 80 0.31 3.15 -3.26
N GLU A 81 0.25 3.14 -1.93
CA GLU A 81 0.51 4.33 -1.11
C GLU A 81 1.97 4.80 -1.22
N LEU A 82 2.92 3.90 -1.38
CA LEU A 82 4.32 4.26 -1.58
C LEU A 82 4.48 5.08 -2.86
N VAL A 83 3.84 4.67 -3.95
CA VAL A 83 3.78 5.45 -5.21
C VAL A 83 3.14 6.81 -4.96
N PHE A 84 1.95 6.84 -4.34
CA PHE A 84 1.24 8.08 -4.06
C PHE A 84 2.09 9.08 -3.27
N TRP A 85 2.66 8.68 -2.13
CA TRP A 85 3.41 9.58 -1.26
C TRP A 85 4.75 10.00 -1.86
N LYS A 86 5.40 9.12 -2.63
CA LYS A 86 6.59 9.46 -3.37
C LYS A 86 6.33 10.65 -4.31
N HIS A 87 5.27 10.57 -5.13
CA HIS A 87 4.92 11.64 -6.06
C HIS A 87 4.34 12.87 -5.36
N PHE A 88 3.61 12.69 -4.24
CA PHE A 88 3.16 13.81 -3.42
C PHE A 88 4.31 14.68 -2.89
N TYR A 89 5.46 14.06 -2.61
CA TYR A 89 6.68 14.76 -2.21
C TYR A 89 7.68 14.97 -3.37
N GLU A 90 7.23 14.80 -4.62
CA GLU A 90 8.00 15.09 -5.84
C GLU A 90 9.32 14.30 -5.97
N PHE A 91 9.35 13.05 -5.50
CA PHE A 91 10.48 12.15 -5.70
C PHE A 91 10.32 11.31 -6.97
N ASP A 92 11.36 11.23 -7.79
CA ASP A 92 11.31 10.42 -9.03
C ASP A 92 11.58 8.93 -8.80
N LEU A 93 12.19 8.55 -7.67
CA LEU A 93 12.64 7.19 -7.40
C LEU A 93 12.20 6.72 -6.01
N ASP A 94 11.64 5.51 -5.95
CA ASP A 94 11.20 4.87 -4.71
C ASP A 94 12.30 4.84 -3.65
N GLN A 95 13.52 4.44 -4.03
CA GLN A 95 14.64 4.31 -3.09
C GLN A 95 15.10 5.64 -2.51
N VAL A 96 15.00 6.73 -3.28
CA VAL A 96 15.33 8.07 -2.79
C VAL A 96 14.29 8.51 -1.76
N PHE A 97 12.99 8.31 -2.06
CA PHE A 97 11.91 8.57 -1.12
C PHE A 97 12.03 7.73 0.17
N VAL A 98 12.20 6.42 0.05
CA VAL A 98 12.37 5.49 1.19
C VAL A 98 13.55 5.89 2.07
N THR A 99 14.67 6.30 1.46
CA THR A 99 15.86 6.77 2.17
C THR A 99 15.57 8.06 2.92
N ALA A 100 14.99 9.07 2.25
CA ALA A 100 14.67 10.37 2.85
C ALA A 100 13.67 10.26 4.01
N VAL A 101 12.69 9.36 3.91
CA VAL A 101 11.77 9.06 5.02
C VAL A 101 12.52 8.38 6.17
N SER A 102 13.36 7.40 5.87
CA SER A 102 14.09 6.62 6.89
C SER A 102 15.12 7.45 7.66
N SER A 103 15.72 8.46 7.02
CA SER A 103 16.68 9.38 7.63
C SER A 103 16.02 10.52 8.43
N GLY A 104 14.71 10.71 8.27
CA GLY A 104 13.99 11.85 8.87
C GLY A 104 14.25 13.17 8.14
N ASP A 105 14.79 13.13 6.91
CA ASP A 105 15.06 14.32 6.09
C ASP A 105 13.77 14.92 5.51
N LEU A 106 12.68 14.15 5.54
CA LEU A 106 11.35 14.58 5.15
C LEU A 106 10.64 15.25 6.34
N ASN A 107 10.53 16.57 6.30
CA ASN A 107 9.76 17.34 7.27
C ASN A 107 8.25 17.11 7.04
N THR A 108 7.75 16.02 7.60
CA THR A 108 6.38 15.56 7.42
C THR A 108 5.57 15.98 8.64
N THR A 109 4.58 16.86 8.44
CA THR A 109 3.64 17.23 9.51
C THR A 109 2.73 16.04 9.90
N SER A 110 2.71 14.99 9.06
CA SER A 110 2.01 13.72 9.25
C SER A 110 2.98 12.55 9.33
N HIS A 111 2.81 11.64 10.30
CA HIS A 111 3.61 10.41 10.40
C HIS A 111 3.31 9.36 9.31
N SER A 112 2.49 9.69 8.30
CA SER A 112 2.04 8.75 7.27
C SER A 112 3.20 8.18 6.44
N PRO A 113 4.12 8.97 5.85
CA PRO A 113 5.23 8.42 5.05
C PRO A 113 6.12 7.48 5.86
N GLU A 114 6.41 7.84 7.12
CA GLU A 114 7.21 7.02 8.03
C GLU A 114 6.55 5.67 8.29
N ASN A 115 5.24 5.65 8.55
CA ASN A 115 4.50 4.42 8.77
C ASN A 115 4.35 3.59 7.49
N ILE A 116 4.26 4.21 6.30
CA ILE A 116 4.24 3.48 5.01
C ILE A 116 5.55 2.76 4.83
N VAL A 117 6.66 3.48 4.92
CA VAL A 117 7.99 2.91 4.69
C VAL A 117 8.30 1.82 5.71
N LYS A 118 7.94 2.01 6.99
CA LYS A 118 8.12 0.97 8.01
C LYS A 118 7.28 -0.27 7.75
N THR A 119 6.04 -0.08 7.30
CA THR A 119 5.14 -1.21 7.01
C THR A 119 5.57 -1.93 5.73
N TRP A 120 5.98 -1.20 4.70
CA TRP A 120 6.53 -1.73 3.46
C TRP A 120 7.78 -2.59 3.72
N LYS A 121 8.75 -2.08 4.49
CA LYS A 121 9.95 -2.83 4.88
C LYS A 121 9.59 -4.09 5.66
N TRP A 122 8.65 -4.00 6.60
CA TRP A 122 8.21 -5.18 7.34
C TRP A 122 7.62 -6.25 6.39
N LEU A 123 6.74 -5.85 5.48
CA LEU A 123 6.09 -6.77 4.53
C LEU A 123 7.09 -7.41 3.56
N THR A 124 8.01 -6.62 3.00
CA THR A 124 8.90 -7.08 1.93
C THR A 124 10.22 -7.67 2.44
N GLU A 125 10.78 -7.15 3.53
CA GLU A 125 12.10 -7.56 4.02
C GLU A 125 12.03 -8.52 5.23
N GLU A 126 11.04 -8.39 6.12
CA GLU A 126 10.96 -9.23 7.32
C GLU A 126 10.09 -10.49 7.14
N ILE A 127 8.94 -10.37 6.46
CA ILE A 127 7.97 -11.47 6.36
C ILE A 127 7.75 -12.03 4.96
N ASP A 128 8.36 -11.42 3.94
CA ASP A 128 8.25 -11.83 2.54
C ASP A 128 6.79 -12.06 2.12
N ALA A 129 5.97 -11.01 2.32
CA ALA A 129 4.55 -11.04 2.03
C ALA A 129 4.30 -11.37 0.55
N PRO A 130 3.31 -12.22 0.23
CA PRO A 130 3.10 -12.70 -1.14
C PRO A 130 2.73 -11.58 -2.11
N GLU A 131 3.27 -11.65 -3.33
CA GLU A 131 2.96 -10.76 -4.48
C GLU A 131 1.70 -11.19 -5.22
N THR A 132 1.25 -12.42 -5.01
CA THR A 132 0.09 -12.99 -5.67
C THR A 132 -0.71 -13.83 -4.69
N LEU A 133 -2.03 -13.81 -4.82
CA LEU A 133 -2.87 -14.81 -4.18
C LEU A 133 -2.83 -16.08 -5.02
N GLU A 134 -2.06 -17.08 -4.59
CA GLU A 134 -2.30 -18.45 -5.07
C GLU A 134 -3.74 -18.82 -4.70
N SER A 135 -4.62 -18.89 -5.69
CA SER A 135 -6.02 -19.21 -5.49
C SER A 135 -6.14 -20.59 -4.83
N LYS A 136 -6.38 -20.62 -3.50
CA LYS A 136 -6.70 -21.86 -2.78
C LYS A 136 -7.98 -22.54 -3.32
N GLN A 137 -8.76 -21.87 -4.19
CA GLN A 137 -9.88 -22.47 -4.90
C GLN A 137 -9.47 -23.41 -6.04
N ALA A 138 -8.21 -23.39 -6.51
CA ALA A 138 -7.77 -24.30 -7.57
C ALA A 138 -7.57 -25.77 -7.11
N ARG A 139 -7.65 -26.07 -5.80
CA ARG A 139 -7.42 -27.45 -5.29
C ARG A 139 -8.67 -28.18 -4.78
N LEU A 140 -9.84 -27.53 -4.77
CA LEU A 140 -11.10 -28.17 -4.35
C LEU A 140 -11.89 -28.78 -5.52
N GLY A 141 -11.42 -28.62 -6.76
CA GLY A 141 -12.04 -29.20 -7.97
C GLY A 141 -11.33 -30.42 -8.56
N ASP A 142 -10.17 -30.81 -8.02
CA ASP A 142 -9.34 -31.91 -8.52
C ASP A 142 -9.33 -33.15 -7.60
N LEU A 143 -10.37 -33.34 -6.78
CA LEU A 143 -10.61 -34.55 -5.98
C LEU A 143 -11.89 -35.27 -6.38
#